data_AF-A0A955ABH0-F1
#
_entry.id   AF-A0A955ABH0-F1
#
_cell.length_a   1.000
_cell.length_b   1.000
_cell.length_c   1.000
_cell.angle_alpha   90.00
_cell.angle_beta   90.00
_cell.angle_gamma   90.00
#
_symmetry.space_group_name_H-M   'P 1'
#
loop_
_entity.id
_entity.type
_entity.pdbx_description
1 polymer ?
#
loop_
_entity_poly.entity_id
_entity_poly.type
_entity_poly.pdbx_seq_one_letter_code
_entity_poly.pdbx_strand_id
1 'polypeptide(L)'
;MQEAKNTQRALVRIGFDGRVHKLFRGPQADTRFANEIRVLRYLEARKCPFVPRLLDSKPETLEIVTSNCGARVQHISDERVKELFDELEKYGVRHDDPFSRNITYRATDGIFCAIDFEFAEIIGQPIETMGDTFAAPQSAAQQVRWSGTTHPGKFRPNNEDQFLALLLDKQGIRYLGKSGEASLEKCDFIFAVSDGMGGERSGEFASRIAIEKITMQLPKQFSLGEDRFSAYSDEILIELFKSIHDDMLKLGRYDENCRNMGATLTLAWFRRGRVYFGHIGDTRLYHLPVAGGMQQITEDHTHVGWLRRQGKLNEREGRMHPRKNVLAQALGAGHRYLVPQVGVLDYDPGDCFVMCSDGVVDGLWDRGIEDIARGRDTTGLEGSPAERLVLRAVEESGRDNATAVIVEAI
;
A
#
# COMPACT_ATOMS: atom_id res chain seq x y z
N MET A 1 -5.10 -3.11 34.35
CA MET A 1 -5.82 -2.64 33.16
C MET A 1 -5.81 -3.77 32.14
N GLN A 2 -6.95 -4.05 31.52
CA GLN A 2 -7.06 -5.06 30.47
C GLN A 2 -6.75 -4.42 29.11
N GLU A 3 -5.93 -5.07 28.28
CA GLU A 3 -5.67 -4.62 26.91
C GLU A 3 -6.85 -4.99 26.01
N ALA A 4 -7.42 -4.01 25.31
CA ALA A 4 -8.62 -4.19 24.48
C ALA A 4 -8.34 -4.00 22.98
N LYS A 5 -7.31 -3.22 22.62
CA LYS A 5 -6.82 -3.01 21.24
C LYS A 5 -5.33 -2.66 21.33
N ASN A 6 -4.49 -3.30 20.52
CA ASN A 6 -3.08 -2.97 20.43
C ASN A 6 -2.67 -3.07 18.96
N THR A 7 -2.63 -1.92 18.31
CA THR A 7 -2.24 -1.80 16.90
C THR A 7 -1.09 -0.80 16.78
N GLN A 8 -0.48 -0.73 15.60
CA GLN A 8 0.52 0.30 15.30
C GLN A 8 -0.04 1.73 15.41
N ARG A 9 -1.37 1.90 15.29
CA ARG A 9 -2.06 3.20 15.28
C ARG A 9 -2.64 3.63 16.65
N ALA A 10 -2.93 2.69 17.55
CA ALA A 10 -3.45 3.01 18.88
C ALA A 10 -3.29 1.85 19.87
N LEU A 11 -3.10 2.19 21.14
CA LEU A 11 -3.20 1.27 22.26
C LEU A 11 -4.43 1.63 23.10
N VAL A 12 -5.36 0.70 23.26
CA VAL A 12 -6.57 0.87 24.07
C VAL A 12 -6.55 -0.08 25.25
N ARG A 13 -6.72 0.47 26.44
CA ARG A 13 -6.75 -0.26 27.71
C ARG A 13 -8.01 0.09 28.50
N ILE A 14 -8.61 -0.89 29.16
CA ILE A 14 -9.75 -0.70 30.05
C ILE A 14 -9.23 -0.71 31.49
N GLY A 15 -9.47 0.38 32.20
CA GLY A 15 -9.16 0.57 33.62
C GLY A 15 -10.00 -0.35 34.51
N PHE A 16 -9.55 -0.61 35.74
CA PHE A 16 -10.33 -1.38 36.73
C PHE A 16 -11.58 -0.62 37.18
N ASP A 17 -11.61 0.70 36.98
CA ASP A 17 -12.75 1.59 37.16
C ASP A 17 -13.72 1.60 35.95
N GLY A 18 -13.43 0.77 34.94
CA GLY A 18 -14.22 0.66 33.72
C GLY A 18 -14.00 1.79 32.72
N ARG A 19 -13.04 2.70 32.91
CA ARG A 19 -12.74 3.76 31.93
C ARG A 19 -11.90 3.23 30.78
N VAL A 20 -12.06 3.81 29.59
CA VAL A 20 -11.29 3.44 28.40
C VAL A 20 -10.18 4.45 28.18
N HIS A 21 -8.94 3.97 28.22
CA HIS A 21 -7.74 4.74 27.94
C HIS A 21 -7.28 4.44 26.51
N LYS A 22 -7.28 5.44 25.64
CA LYS A 22 -6.79 5.33 24.27
C LYS A 22 -5.55 6.21 24.11
N LEU A 23 -4.42 5.57 23.81
CA LEU A 23 -3.15 6.21 23.47
C LEU A 23 -2.97 6.17 21.95
N PHE A 24 -2.84 7.33 21.33
CA PHE A 24 -2.64 7.44 19.88
C PHE A 24 -1.16 7.23 19.53
N ARG A 25 -0.89 6.46 18.47
CA ARG A 25 0.46 6.06 18.04
C ARG A 25 0.57 6.07 16.52
N GLY A 26 1.79 6.13 15.99
CA GLY A 26 2.01 6.08 14.54
C GLY A 26 1.64 7.40 13.84
N PRO A 27 1.46 7.39 12.51
CA PRO A 27 1.28 8.60 11.72
C PRO A 27 0.08 9.44 12.18
N GLN A 28 0.26 10.77 12.17
CA GLN A 28 -0.77 11.76 12.46
C GLN A 28 -1.51 11.52 13.78
N ALA A 29 -0.80 11.00 14.79
CA ALA A 29 -1.37 10.68 16.10
C ALA A 29 -1.93 11.93 16.80
N ASP A 30 -1.31 13.08 16.60
CA ASP A 30 -1.72 14.41 17.04
C ASP A 30 -3.03 14.88 16.36
N THR A 31 -3.11 14.77 15.04
CA THR A 31 -4.32 15.14 14.28
C THR A 31 -5.49 14.23 14.63
N ARG A 32 -5.26 12.91 14.71
CA ARG A 32 -6.29 11.94 15.11
C ARG A 32 -6.76 12.15 16.55
N PHE A 33 -5.83 12.43 17.46
CA PHE A 33 -6.14 12.82 18.84
C PHE A 33 -7.03 14.06 18.91
N ALA A 34 -6.66 15.12 18.18
CA ALA A 34 -7.44 16.36 18.13
C ALA A 34 -8.83 16.15 17.51
N ASN A 35 -8.91 15.36 16.42
CA ASN A 35 -10.18 15.09 15.75
C ASN A 35 -11.15 14.30 16.64
N GLU A 36 -10.67 13.24 17.29
CA GLU A 36 -11.53 12.43 18.16
C GLU A 36 -12.07 13.24 19.36
N ILE A 37 -11.23 14.10 19.97
CA ILE A 37 -11.70 15.04 21.02
C ILE A 37 -12.79 15.97 20.48
N ARG A 38 -12.57 16.57 19.30
CA ARG A 38 -13.49 17.51 18.67
C ARG A 38 -14.85 16.86 18.40
N VAL A 39 -14.85 15.66 17.81
CA VAL A 39 -16.08 14.93 17.48
C VAL A 39 -16.83 14.49 18.74
N LEU A 40 -16.12 13.92 19.73
CA LEU A 40 -16.75 13.48 20.97
C LEU A 40 -17.38 14.64 21.74
N ARG A 41 -16.72 15.80 21.81
CA ARG A 41 -17.29 17.02 22.41
C ARG A 41 -18.53 17.52 21.66
N TYR A 42 -18.50 17.47 20.33
CA TYR A 42 -19.62 17.89 19.50
C TYR A 42 -20.85 16.99 19.70
N LEU A 43 -20.65 15.67 19.78
CA LEU A 43 -21.69 14.69 20.03
C LEU A 43 -22.23 14.76 21.46
N GLU A 44 -21.37 15.03 22.44
CA GLU A 44 -21.77 15.25 23.83
C GLU A 44 -22.66 16.49 23.97
N ALA A 45 -22.33 17.59 23.30
CA ALA A 45 -23.16 18.80 23.28
C ALA A 45 -24.57 18.54 22.70
N ARG A 46 -24.71 17.55 21.80
CA ARG A 46 -25.97 17.10 21.20
C ARG A 46 -26.63 15.96 21.95
N LYS A 47 -26.05 15.52 23.06
CA LYS A 47 -26.55 14.42 23.90
C LYS A 47 -26.76 13.13 23.10
N CYS A 48 -25.86 12.82 22.17
CA CYS A 48 -25.89 11.55 21.44
C CYS A 48 -25.73 10.38 22.43
N PRO A 49 -26.74 9.48 22.56
CA PRO A 49 -26.76 8.51 23.66
C PRO A 49 -25.91 7.26 23.39
N PHE A 50 -25.49 7.04 22.15
CA PHE A 50 -24.83 5.81 21.69
C PHE A 50 -23.35 6.00 21.34
N VAL A 51 -22.67 6.94 22.00
CA VAL A 51 -21.23 7.20 21.80
C VAL A 51 -20.51 7.37 23.14
N PRO A 52 -19.18 7.17 23.22
CA PRO A 52 -18.40 7.43 24.42
C PRO A 52 -18.47 8.90 24.82
N ARG A 53 -18.46 9.17 26.13
CA ARG A 53 -18.23 10.51 26.68
C ARG A 53 -16.74 10.72 26.92
N LEU A 54 -16.21 11.87 26.54
CA LEU A 54 -14.84 12.26 26.83
C LEU A 54 -14.74 12.67 28.31
N LEU A 55 -13.92 11.98 29.08
CA LEU A 55 -13.75 12.21 30.52
C LEU A 55 -12.48 13.01 30.83
N ASP A 56 -11.40 12.75 30.08
CA ASP A 56 -10.11 13.41 30.23
C ASP A 56 -9.31 13.38 28.93
N SER A 57 -8.37 14.29 28.78
CA SER A 57 -7.45 14.36 27.63
C SER A 57 -6.08 14.88 28.07
N LYS A 58 -5.02 14.18 27.68
CA LYS A 58 -3.63 14.53 27.97
C LYS A 58 -2.88 14.80 26.66
N PRO A 59 -2.78 16.06 26.21
CA PRO A 59 -2.09 16.42 24.96
C PRO A 59 -0.62 16.01 24.95
N GLU A 60 0.08 16.16 26.08
CA GLU A 60 1.50 15.82 26.26
C GLU A 60 1.84 14.37 25.88
N THR A 61 0.89 13.46 26.13
CA THR A 61 1.06 12.02 25.92
C THR A 61 0.17 11.48 24.81
N LEU A 62 -0.62 12.33 24.14
CA LEU A 62 -1.64 11.93 23.17
C LEU A 62 -2.55 10.80 23.71
N GLU A 63 -3.07 10.99 24.92
CA GLU A 63 -3.96 10.01 25.57
C GLU A 63 -5.33 10.64 25.84
N ILE A 64 -6.41 9.95 25.49
CA ILE A 64 -7.77 10.30 25.94
C ILE A 64 -8.32 9.24 26.88
N VAL A 65 -9.19 9.67 27.79
CA VAL A 65 -9.98 8.80 28.66
C VAL A 65 -11.44 8.99 28.34
N THR A 66 -12.16 7.92 28.02
CA THR A 66 -13.58 7.96 27.69
C THR A 66 -14.41 7.00 28.55
N SER A 67 -15.73 7.20 28.56
CA SER A 67 -16.65 6.24 29.15
C SER A 67 -16.69 4.94 28.33
N ASN A 68 -16.84 3.81 28.99
CA ASN A 68 -16.98 2.53 28.30
C ASN A 68 -18.40 2.35 27.72
N CYS A 69 -18.47 1.98 26.44
CA CYS A 69 -19.70 1.75 25.68
C CYS A 69 -20.05 0.26 25.50
N GLY A 70 -19.57 -0.59 26.40
CA GLY A 70 -19.93 -2.00 26.45
C GLY A 70 -18.96 -2.91 25.69
N ALA A 71 -19.41 -4.14 25.41
CA ALA A 71 -18.56 -5.17 24.83
C ALA A 71 -18.55 -5.11 23.30
N ARG A 72 -17.46 -5.56 22.67
CA ARG A 72 -17.42 -5.70 21.21
C ARG A 72 -18.48 -6.69 20.73
N VAL A 73 -19.14 -6.33 19.64
CA VAL A 73 -20.15 -7.18 19.01
C VAL A 73 -19.46 -8.22 18.11
N GLN A 74 -19.77 -9.49 18.30
CA GLN A 74 -19.20 -10.57 17.46
C GLN A 74 -19.94 -10.71 16.13
N HIS A 75 -21.25 -10.48 16.13
CA HIS A 75 -22.11 -10.58 14.95
C HIS A 75 -23.16 -9.47 14.97
N ILE A 76 -23.24 -8.71 13.88
CA ILE A 76 -24.23 -7.68 13.63
C ILE A 76 -24.54 -7.68 12.13
N SER A 77 -25.80 -7.51 11.74
CA SER A 77 -26.18 -7.46 10.33
C SER A 77 -25.73 -6.15 9.69
N ASP A 78 -25.40 -6.18 8.40
CA ASP A 78 -25.02 -4.97 7.65
C ASP A 78 -26.13 -3.90 7.66
N GLU A 79 -27.39 -4.34 7.66
CA GLU A 79 -28.56 -3.47 7.84
C GLU A 79 -28.49 -2.71 9.17
N ARG A 80 -28.16 -3.41 10.27
CA ARG A 80 -28.09 -2.79 11.60
C ARG A 80 -26.86 -1.90 11.77
N VAL A 81 -25.74 -2.27 11.14
CA VAL A 81 -24.54 -1.40 11.04
C VAL A 81 -24.92 -0.09 10.36
N LYS A 82 -25.58 -0.19 9.20
CA LYS A 82 -26.02 0.97 8.43
C LYS A 82 -26.99 1.85 9.23
N GLU A 83 -28.00 1.26 9.86
CA GLU A 83 -28.96 1.99 10.70
C GLU A 83 -28.28 2.81 11.80
N LEU A 84 -27.27 2.24 12.47
CA LEU A 84 -26.55 2.91 13.55
C LEU A 84 -25.77 4.14 13.05
N PHE A 85 -25.08 4.01 11.92
CA PHE A 85 -24.30 5.11 11.36
C PHE A 85 -25.18 6.16 10.66
N ASP A 86 -26.28 5.75 10.02
CA ASP A 86 -27.32 6.65 9.50
C ASP A 86 -27.98 7.43 10.67
N GLU A 87 -28.13 6.81 11.84
CA GLU A 87 -28.60 7.49 13.05
C GLU A 87 -27.59 8.52 13.56
N LEU A 88 -26.28 8.22 13.49
CA LEU A 88 -25.22 9.16 13.87
C LEU A 88 -25.23 10.43 13.00
N GLU A 89 -25.52 10.31 11.70
CA GLU A 89 -25.63 11.47 10.81
C GLU A 89 -26.73 12.45 11.24
N LYS A 90 -27.80 11.95 11.88
CA LYS A 90 -28.86 12.82 12.45
C LYS A 90 -28.35 13.69 13.60
N TYR A 91 -27.26 13.28 14.25
CA TYR A 91 -26.56 14.08 15.25
C TYR A 91 -25.51 15.00 14.63
N GLY A 92 -25.45 15.10 13.29
CA GLY A 92 -24.53 15.98 12.58
C GLY A 92 -23.11 15.44 12.51
N VAL A 93 -22.90 14.13 12.65
CA VAL A 93 -21.59 13.49 12.49
C VAL A 93 -21.69 12.32 11.52
N ARG A 94 -20.81 12.31 10.51
CA ARG A 94 -20.60 11.16 9.65
C ARG A 94 -19.40 10.36 10.14
N HIS A 95 -19.56 9.05 10.24
CA HIS A 95 -18.47 8.14 10.57
C HIS A 95 -17.87 7.58 9.29
N ASP A 96 -16.64 7.95 8.94
CA ASP A 96 -16.04 7.51 7.67
C ASP A 96 -15.43 6.10 7.73
N ASP A 97 -15.55 5.41 8.88
CA ASP A 97 -15.22 3.98 9.12
C ASP A 97 -16.42 3.14 9.63
N PRO A 98 -17.52 2.99 8.87
CA PRO A 98 -18.78 2.42 9.36
C PRO A 98 -18.77 0.87 9.34
N PHE A 99 -17.80 0.25 10.01
CA PHE A 99 -17.68 -1.21 10.09
C PHE A 99 -18.06 -1.74 11.47
N SER A 100 -18.45 -3.01 11.54
CA SER A 100 -18.82 -3.71 12.78
C SER A 100 -17.73 -3.68 13.86
N ARG A 101 -16.45 -3.56 13.48
CA ARG A 101 -15.32 -3.40 14.42
C ARG A 101 -15.41 -2.15 15.30
N ASN A 102 -16.12 -1.13 14.84
CA ASN A 102 -16.33 0.15 15.53
C ASN A 102 -17.68 0.20 16.24
N ILE A 103 -18.29 -0.96 16.49
CA ILE A 103 -19.56 -1.08 17.20
C ILE A 103 -19.36 -1.91 18.46
N THR A 104 -19.87 -1.36 19.55
CA THR A 104 -19.98 -2.03 20.86
C THR A 104 -21.44 -2.16 21.26
N TYR A 105 -21.74 -3.08 22.17
CA TYR A 105 -23.07 -3.27 22.72
C TYR A 105 -23.07 -3.01 24.22
N ARG A 106 -23.83 -1.99 24.63
CA ARG A 106 -23.98 -1.59 26.01
C ARG A 106 -25.18 -2.31 26.63
N ALA A 107 -24.90 -3.40 27.35
CA ALA A 107 -25.94 -4.27 27.90
C ALA A 107 -26.85 -3.61 28.96
N THR A 108 -26.39 -2.53 29.61
CA THR A 108 -27.15 -1.85 30.66
C THR A 108 -28.43 -1.19 30.16
N ASP A 109 -28.45 -0.74 28.91
CA ASP A 109 -29.58 -0.07 28.26
C ASP A 109 -29.94 -0.67 26.89
N GLY A 110 -29.24 -1.71 26.46
CA GLY A 110 -29.53 -2.45 25.23
C GLY A 110 -29.16 -1.71 23.95
N ILE A 111 -28.24 -0.75 24.02
CA ILE A 111 -27.91 0.15 22.92
C ILE A 111 -26.61 -0.28 22.22
N PHE A 112 -26.65 -0.33 20.89
CA PHE A 112 -25.43 -0.40 20.07
C PHE A 112 -24.77 0.96 20.03
N CYS A 113 -23.49 1.01 20.34
CA CYS A 113 -22.72 2.25 20.42
C CYS A 113 -21.64 2.29 19.34
N ALA A 114 -21.55 3.42 18.65
CA ALA A 114 -20.44 3.72 17.75
C ALA A 114 -19.23 4.18 18.59
N ILE A 115 -18.04 3.69 18.25
CA ILE A 115 -16.77 3.99 18.91
C ILE A 115 -15.69 4.26 17.86
N ASP A 116 -14.55 4.83 18.28
CA ASP A 116 -13.39 5.10 17.41
C ASP A 116 -13.63 6.22 16.39
N PHE A 117 -13.76 7.46 16.88
CA PHE A 117 -14.11 8.63 16.07
C PHE A 117 -12.91 9.35 15.46
N GLU A 118 -11.75 8.69 15.39
CA GLU A 118 -10.51 9.29 14.86
C GLU A 118 -10.65 9.69 13.38
N PHE A 119 -11.58 9.06 12.64
CA PHE A 119 -11.93 9.36 11.24
C PHE A 119 -13.40 9.76 11.08
N ALA A 120 -13.97 10.50 12.04
CA ALA A 120 -15.33 11.03 11.92
C ALA A 120 -15.33 12.52 11.56
N GLU A 121 -16.36 12.96 10.84
CA GLU A 121 -16.54 14.33 10.36
C GLU A 121 -17.83 14.94 10.92
N ILE A 122 -17.75 16.21 11.35
CA ILE A 122 -18.94 16.98 11.73
C ILE A 122 -19.57 17.57 10.46
N ILE A 123 -20.80 17.17 10.16
CA ILE A 123 -21.54 17.60 8.99
C ILE A 123 -21.81 19.11 9.08
N GLY A 124 -21.36 19.86 8.07
CA GLY A 124 -21.61 21.29 7.96
C GLY A 124 -20.68 22.19 8.77
N GLN A 125 -19.64 21.65 9.42
CA GLN A 125 -18.53 22.44 9.94
C GLN A 125 -17.23 21.99 9.24
N PRO A 126 -16.55 22.86 8.48
CA PRO A 126 -15.19 22.56 8.07
C PRO A 126 -14.34 22.34 9.32
N ILE A 127 -13.37 21.45 9.22
CA ILE A 127 -12.37 21.24 10.27
C ILE A 127 -11.70 22.60 10.51
N GLU A 128 -11.95 23.25 11.67
CA GLU A 128 -11.16 24.40 12.09
C GLU A 128 -9.74 23.90 12.36
N THR A 129 -8.94 23.88 11.31
CA THR A 129 -7.49 23.79 11.40
C THR A 129 -6.99 25.11 11.97
N MET A 130 -6.61 25.11 13.24
CA MET A 130 -5.66 26.13 13.72
C MET A 130 -4.38 25.99 12.89
N GLY A 131 -4.24 26.86 11.89
CA GLY A 131 -3.07 26.95 11.03
C GLY A 131 -3.37 26.81 9.54
N ASP A 132 -4.22 27.68 8.99
CA ASP A 132 -4.26 27.94 7.55
C ASP A 132 -2.95 28.57 7.10
N THR A 133 -2.09 27.77 6.47
CA THR A 133 -1.31 28.20 5.29
C THR A 133 -0.80 26.96 4.56
N PHE A 134 -1.69 26.21 3.94
CA PHE A 134 -1.33 25.44 2.76
C PHE A 134 -2.35 25.74 1.68
N ALA A 135 -2.02 26.74 0.86
CA ALA A 135 -2.37 26.67 -0.54
C ALA A 135 -2.05 25.25 -1.02
N ALA A 136 -2.95 24.63 -1.78
CA ALA A 136 -2.60 23.44 -2.55
C ALA A 136 -1.24 23.70 -3.20
N PRO A 137 -0.23 22.81 -3.08
CA PRO A 137 1.05 23.08 -3.67
C PRO A 137 0.81 23.33 -5.15
N GLN A 138 1.20 24.51 -5.61
CA GLN A 138 1.14 24.95 -7.00
C GLN A 138 2.13 24.17 -7.90
N SER A 139 2.52 22.97 -7.46
CA SER A 139 3.66 22.15 -7.88
C SER A 139 3.35 20.65 -7.74
N ALA A 140 2.09 20.22 -7.81
CA ALA A 140 1.82 18.79 -7.98
C ALA A 140 2.10 18.40 -9.43
N ALA A 141 2.81 17.29 -9.65
CA ALA A 141 3.05 16.77 -10.98
C ALA A 141 1.73 16.59 -11.72
N GLN A 142 1.66 17.07 -12.95
CA GLN A 142 0.42 17.10 -13.73
C GLN A 142 0.33 15.90 -14.67
N GLN A 143 1.46 15.25 -14.93
CA GLN A 143 1.57 14.14 -15.85
C GLN A 143 2.49 13.05 -15.29
N VAL A 144 2.31 11.85 -15.80
CA VAL A 144 3.28 10.76 -15.68
C VAL A 144 3.75 10.37 -17.06
N ARG A 145 5.06 10.20 -17.21
CA ARG A 145 5.66 9.51 -18.35
C ARG A 145 6.17 8.17 -17.88
N TRP A 146 5.95 7.13 -18.68
CA TRP A 146 6.44 5.80 -18.34
C TRP A 146 7.15 5.14 -19.51
N SER A 147 8.03 4.22 -19.16
CA SER A 147 8.57 3.21 -20.06
C SER A 147 8.70 1.89 -19.32
N GLY A 148 8.45 0.77 -19.98
CA GLY A 148 8.46 -0.56 -19.41
C GLY A 148 8.92 -1.57 -20.44
N THR A 149 9.79 -2.48 -20.03
CA THR A 149 10.28 -3.54 -20.90
C THR A 149 10.60 -4.79 -20.11
N THR A 150 10.66 -5.90 -20.83
CA THR A 150 11.05 -7.21 -20.29
C THR A 150 11.88 -7.96 -21.32
N HIS A 151 12.85 -8.73 -20.86
CA HIS A 151 13.75 -9.53 -21.69
C HIS A 151 14.02 -10.88 -21.03
N PRO A 152 13.97 -12.02 -21.76
CA PRO A 152 14.21 -13.35 -21.18
C PRO A 152 15.65 -13.55 -20.64
N GLY A 153 16.55 -12.63 -20.94
CA GLY A 153 17.99 -12.80 -20.69
C GLY A 153 18.65 -13.59 -21.82
N LYS A 154 19.89 -14.04 -21.59
CA LYS A 154 20.72 -14.78 -22.54
C LYS A 154 20.62 -16.29 -22.38
N PHE A 155 20.26 -16.75 -21.17
CA PHE A 155 20.39 -18.16 -20.78
C PHE A 155 19.06 -18.85 -20.43
N ARG A 156 17.98 -18.09 -20.18
CA ARG A 156 16.66 -18.67 -19.90
C ARG A 156 15.95 -18.98 -21.22
N PRO A 157 15.24 -20.12 -21.31
CA PRO A 157 14.47 -20.49 -22.50
C PRO A 157 13.18 -19.67 -22.64
N ASN A 158 12.63 -19.16 -21.53
CA ASN A 158 11.38 -18.40 -21.49
C ASN A 158 11.52 -17.16 -20.60
N ASN A 159 10.51 -16.31 -20.65
CA ASN A 159 10.37 -15.13 -19.81
C ASN A 159 9.20 -15.30 -18.84
N GLU A 160 9.50 -15.56 -17.57
CA GLU A 160 8.53 -15.72 -16.48
C GLU A 160 8.24 -14.38 -15.77
N ASP A 161 9.01 -13.33 -16.08
CA ASP A 161 8.73 -11.97 -15.65
C ASP A 161 7.57 -11.35 -16.44
N GLN A 162 6.82 -10.48 -15.76
CA GLN A 162 5.83 -9.63 -16.38
C GLN A 162 5.82 -8.24 -15.74
N PHE A 163 5.49 -7.24 -16.54
CA PHE A 163 5.09 -5.93 -16.03
C PHE A 163 3.69 -5.56 -16.48
N LEU A 164 3.08 -4.66 -15.71
CA LEU A 164 1.75 -4.14 -15.93
C LEU A 164 1.82 -2.61 -15.93
N ALA A 165 1.05 -1.99 -16.81
CA ALA A 165 0.77 -0.56 -16.81
C ALA A 165 -0.72 -0.37 -17.10
N LEU A 166 -1.45 0.24 -16.15
CA LEU A 166 -2.88 0.48 -16.23
C LEU A 166 -3.18 1.96 -15.99
N LEU A 167 -4.19 2.44 -16.69
CA LEU A 167 -4.89 3.69 -16.39
C LEU A 167 -6.28 3.35 -15.85
N LEU A 168 -6.66 3.98 -14.75
CA LEU A 168 -7.99 3.89 -14.16
C LEU A 168 -8.64 5.27 -14.18
N ASP A 169 -9.81 5.36 -14.77
CA ASP A 169 -10.61 6.57 -14.82
C ASP A 169 -12.11 6.25 -14.62
N LYS A 170 -12.98 7.24 -14.84
CA LYS A 170 -14.45 7.04 -14.72
C LYS A 170 -15.01 6.08 -15.77
N GLN A 171 -14.30 5.85 -16.86
CA GLN A 171 -14.68 4.98 -17.96
C GLN A 171 -14.22 3.53 -17.71
N GLY A 172 -13.32 3.31 -16.75
CA GLY A 172 -12.91 1.99 -16.28
C GLY A 172 -11.40 1.83 -16.32
N ILE A 173 -10.94 0.61 -16.63
CA ILE A 173 -9.52 0.29 -16.75
C ILE A 173 -9.11 0.22 -18.21
N ARG A 174 -7.95 0.78 -18.52
CA ARG A 174 -7.28 0.66 -19.82
C ARG A 174 -5.85 0.17 -19.63
N TYR A 175 -5.48 -0.85 -20.39
CA TYR A 175 -4.09 -1.28 -20.49
C TYR A 175 -3.28 -0.24 -21.26
N LEU A 176 -2.13 0.12 -20.70
CA LEU A 176 -1.20 1.04 -21.32
C LEU A 176 -0.13 0.26 -22.09
N GLY A 177 0.45 0.92 -23.09
CA GLY A 177 1.57 0.38 -23.84
C GLY A 177 2.87 0.40 -23.04
N LYS A 178 3.93 -0.11 -23.67
CA LYS A 178 5.29 -0.13 -23.11
C LYS A 178 5.81 1.25 -22.74
N SER A 179 5.39 2.29 -23.45
CA SER A 179 5.75 3.67 -23.13
C SER A 179 4.58 4.60 -23.40
N GLY A 180 4.60 5.75 -22.75
CA GLY A 180 3.60 6.78 -22.97
C GLY A 180 3.74 7.92 -21.96
N GLU A 181 2.85 8.89 -22.12
CA GLU A 181 2.73 10.06 -21.27
C GLU A 181 1.24 10.40 -21.14
N ALA A 182 0.78 10.68 -19.93
CA ALA A 182 -0.63 10.96 -19.67
C ALA A 182 -0.82 11.82 -18.42
N SER A 183 -1.91 12.58 -18.38
CA SER A 183 -2.25 13.46 -17.26
C SER A 183 -2.83 12.70 -16.06
N LEU A 184 -2.45 13.16 -14.86
CA LEU A 184 -2.92 12.70 -13.56
C LEU A 184 -4.25 13.34 -13.11
N GLU A 185 -4.75 14.38 -13.80
CA GLU A 185 -5.86 15.23 -13.29
C GLU A 185 -7.15 14.46 -12.96
N LYS A 186 -7.41 13.33 -13.64
CA LYS A 186 -8.63 12.51 -13.46
C LYS A 186 -8.38 11.01 -13.60
N CYS A 187 -7.11 10.63 -13.60
CA CYS A 187 -6.68 9.28 -13.89
C CYS A 187 -5.73 8.82 -12.79
N ASP A 188 -5.95 7.60 -12.33
CA ASP A 188 -5.00 6.89 -11.50
C ASP A 188 -4.16 5.99 -12.42
N PHE A 189 -2.88 5.81 -12.09
CA PHE A 189 -1.99 4.93 -12.84
C PHE A 189 -1.47 3.83 -11.94
N ILE A 190 -1.47 2.62 -12.44
CA ILE A 190 -0.96 1.47 -11.71
C ILE A 190 0.10 0.80 -12.55
N PHE A 191 1.27 0.68 -11.96
CA PHE A 191 2.38 -0.03 -12.54
C PHE A 191 2.76 -1.17 -11.61
N ALA A 192 3.11 -2.32 -12.19
CA ALA A 192 3.58 -3.44 -11.39
C ALA A 192 4.65 -4.23 -12.14
N VAL A 193 5.54 -4.86 -11.37
CA VAL A 193 6.50 -5.85 -11.85
C VAL A 193 6.33 -7.12 -11.02
N SER A 194 6.33 -8.25 -11.69
CA SER A 194 6.15 -9.59 -11.13
C SER A 194 7.20 -10.51 -11.74
N ASP A 195 7.87 -11.29 -10.89
CA ASP A 195 8.76 -12.38 -11.28
C ASP A 195 8.09 -13.69 -10.91
N GLY A 196 7.68 -14.45 -11.92
CA GLY A 196 6.97 -15.71 -11.77
C GLY A 196 7.92 -16.88 -11.52
N MET A 197 7.51 -17.81 -10.67
CA MET A 197 8.33 -18.98 -10.31
C MET A 197 7.47 -20.25 -10.22
N GLY A 198 8.09 -21.40 -10.56
CA GLY A 198 7.44 -22.71 -10.53
C GLY A 198 7.45 -23.49 -11.86
N GLY A 199 8.32 -23.12 -12.81
CA GLY A 199 8.45 -23.74 -14.11
C GLY A 199 7.59 -23.08 -15.19
N GLU A 200 7.85 -23.43 -16.46
CA GLU A 200 7.46 -22.65 -17.65
C GLU A 200 5.98 -22.23 -17.72
N ARG A 201 5.06 -23.07 -17.22
CA ARG A 201 3.61 -22.78 -17.24
C ARG A 201 3.08 -22.12 -15.97
N SER A 202 3.84 -22.08 -14.89
CA SER A 202 3.37 -21.57 -13.60
C SER A 202 3.57 -20.05 -13.48
N GLY A 203 4.72 -19.54 -13.93
CA GLY A 203 5.06 -18.11 -13.80
C GLY A 203 4.10 -17.19 -14.56
N GLU A 204 3.79 -17.53 -15.82
CA GLU A 204 2.84 -16.76 -16.66
C GLU A 204 1.43 -16.72 -16.04
N PHE A 205 0.96 -17.85 -15.49
CA PHE A 205 -0.35 -17.93 -14.86
C PHE A 205 -0.40 -17.12 -13.55
N ALA A 206 0.68 -17.13 -12.76
CA ALA A 206 0.77 -16.35 -11.54
C ALA A 206 0.62 -14.84 -11.85
N SER A 207 1.41 -14.35 -12.81
CA SER A 207 1.37 -12.95 -13.22
C SER A 207 0.00 -12.56 -13.81
N ARG A 208 -0.64 -13.45 -14.59
CA ARG A 208 -2.00 -13.24 -15.10
C ARG A 208 -3.05 -13.13 -14.00
N ILE A 209 -3.03 -14.00 -12.98
CA ILE A 209 -3.96 -13.93 -11.84
C ILE A 209 -3.79 -12.61 -11.10
N ALA A 210 -2.55 -12.16 -10.90
CA ALA A 210 -2.28 -10.88 -10.26
C ALA A 210 -2.93 -9.73 -11.02
N ILE A 211 -2.74 -9.68 -12.35
CA ILE A 211 -3.32 -8.67 -13.23
C ILE A 211 -4.85 -8.71 -13.22
N GLU A 212 -5.45 -9.90 -13.33
CA GLU A 212 -6.91 -10.06 -13.30
C GLU A 212 -7.49 -9.51 -11.99
N LYS A 213 -6.86 -9.78 -10.84
CA LYS A 213 -7.32 -9.27 -9.54
C LYS A 213 -7.17 -7.78 -9.38
N ILE A 214 -6.02 -7.23 -9.79
CA ILE A 214 -5.78 -5.78 -9.85
C ILE A 214 -6.92 -5.13 -10.64
N THR A 215 -7.25 -5.72 -11.80
CA THR A 215 -8.28 -5.20 -12.71
C THR A 215 -9.69 -5.31 -12.14
N MET A 216 -9.99 -6.34 -11.35
CA MET A 216 -11.33 -6.55 -10.78
C MET A 216 -11.59 -5.78 -9.49
N GLN A 217 -10.58 -5.58 -8.65
CA GLN A 217 -10.75 -5.03 -7.30
C GLN A 217 -10.52 -3.52 -7.24
N LEU A 218 -9.54 -3.00 -7.97
CA LEU A 218 -9.15 -1.60 -7.84
C LEU A 218 -10.14 -0.58 -8.44
N PRO A 219 -10.93 -0.87 -9.50
CA PRO A 219 -11.98 0.06 -9.96
C PRO A 219 -13.05 0.37 -8.91
N LYS A 220 -13.37 -0.61 -8.05
CA LYS A 220 -14.31 -0.40 -6.95
C LYS A 220 -13.78 0.63 -5.96
N GLN A 221 -12.46 0.61 -5.75
CA GLN A 221 -11.75 1.50 -4.84
C GLN A 221 -11.43 2.86 -5.48
N PHE A 222 -11.30 2.92 -6.82
CA PHE A 222 -11.15 4.18 -7.57
C PHE A 222 -12.29 5.16 -7.29
N SER A 223 -13.52 4.64 -7.14
CA SER A 223 -14.72 5.44 -6.86
C SER A 223 -14.77 6.01 -5.43
N LEU A 224 -13.81 5.67 -4.56
CA LEU A 224 -13.68 6.31 -3.25
C LEU A 224 -13.16 7.74 -3.42
N GLY A 225 -13.69 8.68 -2.63
CA GLY A 225 -13.08 10.00 -2.46
C GLY A 225 -11.65 9.88 -1.90
N GLU A 226 -10.81 10.90 -2.12
CA GLU A 226 -9.38 10.83 -1.78
C GLU A 226 -9.14 10.58 -0.30
N ASP A 227 -9.85 11.26 0.59
CA ASP A 227 -9.64 11.12 2.03
C ASP A 227 -9.92 9.70 2.52
N ARG A 228 -11.01 9.08 2.02
CA ARG A 228 -11.32 7.68 2.31
C ARG A 228 -10.27 6.74 1.72
N PHE A 229 -9.88 6.96 0.47
CA PHE A 229 -8.87 6.13 -0.17
C PHE A 229 -7.55 6.17 0.60
N SER A 230 -7.06 7.36 0.95
CA SER A 230 -5.82 7.53 1.73
C SER A 230 -5.90 6.89 3.12
N ALA A 231 -7.08 6.82 3.73
CA ALA A 231 -7.25 6.18 5.05
C ALA A 231 -7.17 4.64 4.98
N TYR A 232 -7.67 4.05 3.87
CA TYR A 232 -7.80 2.60 3.67
C TYR A 232 -6.81 2.01 2.65
N SER A 233 -5.91 2.80 2.07
CA SER A 233 -5.01 2.37 0.99
C SER A 233 -4.21 1.12 1.37
N ASP A 234 -3.71 1.08 2.61
CA ASP A 234 -2.97 -0.08 3.14
C ASP A 234 -3.86 -1.33 3.19
N GLU A 235 -5.11 -1.20 3.67
CA GLU A 235 -6.06 -2.30 3.76
C GLU A 235 -6.44 -2.83 2.37
N ILE A 236 -6.68 -1.92 1.42
CA ILE A 236 -7.00 -2.22 0.03
C ILE A 236 -5.86 -3.03 -0.62
N LEU A 237 -4.62 -2.57 -0.45
CA LEU A 237 -3.46 -3.27 -1.01
C LEU A 237 -3.20 -4.60 -0.30
N ILE A 238 -3.34 -4.67 1.02
CA ILE A 238 -3.22 -5.93 1.76
C ILE A 238 -4.28 -6.95 1.30
N GLU A 239 -5.53 -6.52 1.12
CA GLU A 239 -6.61 -7.38 0.64
C GLU A 239 -6.36 -7.86 -0.79
N LEU A 240 -5.87 -6.97 -1.66
CA LEU A 240 -5.48 -7.32 -3.03
C LEU A 240 -4.41 -8.42 -3.03
N PHE A 241 -3.31 -8.23 -2.29
CA PHE A 241 -2.22 -9.22 -2.22
C PHE A 241 -2.69 -10.55 -1.64
N LYS A 242 -3.52 -10.52 -0.58
CA LYS A 242 -4.13 -11.74 -0.01
C LYS A 242 -5.03 -12.45 -1.01
N SER A 243 -5.87 -11.70 -1.73
CA SER A 243 -6.78 -12.29 -2.72
C SER A 243 -6.03 -12.93 -3.89
N ILE A 244 -4.91 -12.32 -4.34
CA ILE A 244 -4.05 -12.89 -5.37
C ILE A 244 -3.40 -14.18 -4.84
N HIS A 245 -2.82 -14.12 -3.64
CA HIS A 245 -2.17 -15.25 -3.00
C HIS A 245 -3.12 -16.44 -2.82
N ASP A 246 -4.32 -16.22 -2.31
CA ASP A 246 -5.32 -17.26 -2.09
C ASP A 246 -5.75 -17.94 -3.39
N ASP A 247 -5.86 -17.19 -4.48
CA ASP A 247 -6.25 -17.75 -5.77
C ASP A 247 -5.11 -18.54 -6.42
N MET A 248 -3.85 -18.11 -6.26
CA MET A 248 -2.69 -18.90 -6.65
C MET A 248 -2.63 -20.23 -5.86
N LEU A 249 -2.85 -20.19 -4.54
CA LEU A 249 -2.89 -21.40 -3.72
C LEU A 249 -4.04 -22.33 -4.08
N LYS A 250 -5.23 -21.80 -4.39
CA LYS A 250 -6.36 -22.60 -4.85
C LYS A 250 -6.01 -23.26 -6.17
N LEU A 251 -5.49 -22.52 -7.16
CA LEU A 251 -5.15 -23.09 -8.46
C LEU A 251 -4.11 -24.21 -8.33
N GLY A 252 -3.05 -23.99 -7.55
CA GLY A 252 -2.02 -25.01 -7.30
C GLY A 252 -2.48 -26.23 -6.50
N ARG A 253 -3.68 -26.21 -5.91
CA ARG A 253 -4.32 -27.41 -5.30
C ARG A 253 -5.10 -28.25 -6.29
N TYR A 254 -5.65 -27.62 -7.34
CA TYR A 254 -6.55 -28.29 -8.30
C TYR A 254 -5.89 -28.63 -9.63
N ASP A 255 -4.81 -27.94 -10.00
CA ASP A 255 -4.02 -28.23 -11.20
C ASP A 255 -2.58 -28.60 -10.80
N GLU A 256 -2.17 -29.83 -11.12
CA GLU A 256 -0.81 -30.31 -10.85
C GLU A 256 0.25 -29.50 -11.60
N ASN A 257 -0.07 -28.91 -12.75
CA ASN A 257 0.85 -28.06 -13.50
C ASN A 257 1.10 -26.73 -12.81
N CYS A 258 0.21 -26.29 -11.93
CA CYS A 258 0.33 -25.06 -11.14
C CYS A 258 0.79 -25.36 -9.71
N ARG A 259 1.20 -26.59 -9.41
CA ARG A 259 1.61 -26.98 -8.06
C ARG A 259 2.87 -26.23 -7.66
N ASN A 260 2.83 -25.58 -6.51
CA ASN A 260 3.88 -24.68 -6.01
C ASN A 260 4.14 -23.44 -6.88
N MET A 261 3.22 -23.09 -7.78
CA MET A 261 3.26 -21.81 -8.50
C MET A 261 3.34 -20.65 -7.51
N GLY A 262 4.22 -19.71 -7.78
CA GLY A 262 4.32 -18.47 -7.02
C GLY A 262 4.85 -17.33 -7.87
N ALA A 263 4.83 -16.14 -7.29
CA ALA A 263 5.42 -14.97 -7.91
C ALA A 263 5.80 -13.94 -6.85
N THR A 264 6.78 -13.10 -7.19
CA THR A 264 6.96 -11.81 -6.53
C THR A 264 5.95 -10.81 -7.11
N LEU A 265 5.66 -9.74 -6.37
CA LEU A 265 4.84 -8.65 -6.89
C LEU A 265 5.25 -7.35 -6.21
N THR A 266 5.65 -6.38 -7.02
CA THR A 266 5.82 -4.99 -6.62
C THR A 266 4.84 -4.15 -7.43
N LEU A 267 3.95 -3.43 -6.76
CA LEU A 267 2.92 -2.60 -7.35
C LEU A 267 3.07 -1.17 -6.84
N ALA A 268 2.97 -0.19 -7.74
CA ALA A 268 2.94 1.23 -7.46
C ALA A 268 1.69 1.85 -8.08
N TRP A 269 0.87 2.50 -7.26
CA TRP A 269 -0.36 3.17 -7.63
C TRP A 269 -0.20 4.67 -7.44
N PHE A 270 -0.06 5.38 -8.56
CA PHE A 270 0.03 6.83 -8.65
C PHE A 270 -1.37 7.42 -8.62
N ARG A 271 -1.63 8.24 -7.60
CA ARG A 271 -2.91 8.89 -7.36
C ARG A 271 -2.70 10.19 -6.63
N ARG A 272 -3.16 11.30 -7.23
CA ARG A 272 -3.21 12.64 -6.62
C ARG A 272 -1.93 13.09 -5.89
N GLY A 273 -0.77 12.95 -6.53
CA GLY A 273 0.52 13.36 -5.96
C GLY A 273 1.13 12.38 -4.94
N ARG A 274 0.52 11.19 -4.80
CA ARG A 274 1.04 10.10 -3.96
C ARG A 274 1.25 8.82 -4.75
N VAL A 275 2.27 8.06 -4.36
CA VAL A 275 2.48 6.68 -4.79
C VAL A 275 2.15 5.76 -3.62
N TYR A 276 1.06 5.02 -3.74
CA TYR A 276 0.73 3.93 -2.84
C TYR A 276 1.37 2.67 -3.38
N PHE A 277 2.11 1.93 -2.56
CA PHE A 277 2.80 0.74 -3.03
C PHE A 277 2.50 -0.49 -2.18
N GLY A 278 2.52 -1.63 -2.84
CA GLY A 278 2.45 -2.95 -2.21
C GLY A 278 3.56 -3.83 -2.75
N HIS A 279 4.20 -4.62 -1.90
CA HIS A 279 5.35 -5.41 -2.26
C HIS A 279 5.42 -6.75 -1.55
N ILE A 280 5.79 -7.78 -2.31
CA ILE A 280 6.23 -9.06 -1.78
C ILE A 280 7.25 -9.73 -2.71
N GLY A 281 8.36 -10.21 -2.13
CA GLY A 281 9.40 -10.93 -2.86
C GLY A 281 10.68 -10.12 -2.92
N ASP A 282 11.39 -10.14 -4.05
CA ASP A 282 12.64 -9.41 -4.27
C ASP A 282 12.67 -8.60 -5.57
N THR A 283 11.53 -8.46 -6.25
CA THR A 283 11.32 -7.30 -7.12
C THR A 283 11.43 -6.02 -6.30
N ARG A 284 11.96 -4.96 -6.88
CA ARG A 284 12.25 -3.72 -6.15
C ARG A 284 11.49 -2.54 -6.69
N LEU A 285 11.13 -1.62 -5.80
CA LEU A 285 10.73 -0.25 -6.11
C LEU A 285 11.80 0.70 -5.55
N TYR A 286 12.31 1.55 -6.42
CA TYR A 286 13.20 2.65 -6.10
C TYR A 286 12.50 3.99 -6.32
N HIS A 287 12.76 4.95 -5.45
CA HIS A 287 12.39 6.36 -5.61
C HIS A 287 13.65 7.18 -5.80
N LEU A 288 13.64 8.02 -6.83
CA LEU A 288 14.72 8.93 -7.20
C LEU A 288 14.16 10.34 -7.14
N PRO A 289 14.26 11.03 -5.99
CA PRO A 289 13.87 12.42 -5.90
C PRO A 289 14.61 13.28 -6.91
N VAL A 290 13.98 14.34 -7.43
CA VAL A 290 14.66 15.32 -8.30
C VAL A 290 15.91 15.89 -7.62
N ALA A 291 15.80 16.16 -6.31
CA ALA A 291 16.88 16.60 -5.44
C ALA A 291 17.25 15.48 -4.45
N GLY A 292 18.17 14.60 -4.82
CA GLY A 292 18.65 13.54 -3.93
C GLY A 292 19.30 12.35 -4.63
N GLY A 293 19.73 11.37 -3.83
CA GLY A 293 20.16 10.06 -4.32
C GLY A 293 19.00 9.08 -4.44
N MET A 294 19.19 8.01 -5.20
CA MET A 294 18.23 6.91 -5.30
C MET A 294 18.03 6.22 -3.94
N GLN A 295 16.78 5.88 -3.62
CA GLN A 295 16.40 5.16 -2.40
C GLN A 295 15.62 3.90 -2.77
N GLN A 296 16.03 2.76 -2.22
CA GLN A 296 15.23 1.54 -2.29
C GLN A 296 14.07 1.64 -1.29
N ILE A 297 12.84 1.61 -1.78
CA ILE A 297 11.62 1.74 -0.98
C ILE A 297 11.17 0.39 -0.43
N THR A 298 11.26 -0.65 -1.25
CA THR A 298 10.82 -1.99 -0.86
C THR A 298 11.94 -2.76 -0.18
N GLU A 299 11.58 -3.64 0.75
CA GLU A 299 12.51 -4.50 1.45
C GLU A 299 12.51 -5.90 0.82
N ASP A 300 13.65 -6.36 0.28
CA ASP A 300 13.75 -7.72 -0.23
C ASP A 300 13.32 -8.74 0.85
N HIS A 301 12.30 -9.53 0.53
CA HIS A 301 11.83 -10.64 1.36
C HIS A 301 12.66 -11.90 1.12
N THR A 302 13.98 -11.76 1.05
CA THR A 302 14.95 -12.85 0.99
C THR A 302 15.70 -12.95 2.32
N HIS A 303 16.36 -14.09 2.55
CA HIS A 303 17.24 -14.23 3.70
C HIS A 303 18.37 -13.19 3.69
N VAL A 304 18.92 -12.92 2.51
CA VAL A 304 19.97 -11.91 2.32
C VAL A 304 19.44 -10.50 2.52
N GLY A 305 18.24 -10.20 2.02
CA GLY A 305 17.54 -8.96 2.29
C GLY A 305 17.43 -8.66 3.78
N TRP A 306 17.00 -9.64 4.57
CA TRP A 306 16.95 -9.51 6.03
C TRP A 306 18.32 -9.22 6.65
N LEU A 307 19.38 -9.93 6.23
CA LEU A 307 20.74 -9.70 6.73
C LEU A 307 21.25 -8.28 6.39
N ARG A 308 20.96 -7.78 5.19
CA ARG A 308 21.30 -6.40 4.79
C ARG A 308 20.60 -5.38 5.68
N ARG A 309 19.31 -5.55 5.96
CA ARG A 309 18.55 -4.65 6.86
C ARG A 309 19.07 -4.63 8.29
N GLN A 310 19.63 -5.73 8.75
CA GLN A 310 20.28 -5.82 10.06
C GLN A 310 21.71 -5.27 10.07
N GLY A 311 22.20 -4.69 8.96
CA GLY A 311 23.56 -4.19 8.81
C GLY A 311 24.64 -5.28 8.84
N LYS A 312 24.25 -6.55 8.66
CA LYS A 312 25.16 -7.71 8.71
C LYS A 312 25.85 -8.00 7.39
N LEU A 313 25.27 -7.51 6.28
CA LEU A 313 25.85 -7.59 4.94
C LEU A 313 25.76 -6.23 4.26
N ASN A 314 26.83 -5.81 3.60
CA ASN A 314 26.78 -4.71 2.64
C ASN A 314 26.25 -5.20 1.27
N GLU A 315 26.09 -4.28 0.31
CA GLU A 315 25.60 -4.61 -1.04
C GLU A 315 26.46 -5.67 -1.73
N ARG A 316 27.79 -5.49 -1.72
CA ARG A 316 28.73 -6.41 -2.37
C ARG A 316 28.64 -7.82 -1.77
N GLU A 317 28.57 -7.91 -0.45
CA GLU A 317 28.45 -9.20 0.25
C GLU A 317 27.11 -9.87 -0.04
N GLY A 318 26.02 -9.09 -0.07
CA GLY A 318 24.69 -9.60 -0.41
C GLY A 318 24.62 -10.19 -1.82
N ARG A 319 25.20 -9.49 -2.82
CA ARG A 319 25.23 -9.95 -4.22
C ARG A 319 26.06 -11.22 -4.44
N MET A 320 27.06 -11.45 -3.60
CA MET A 320 27.92 -12.64 -3.66
C MET A 320 27.44 -13.77 -2.75
N HIS A 321 26.37 -13.56 -1.98
CA HIS A 321 25.91 -14.53 -1.00
C HIS A 321 25.26 -15.75 -1.69
N PRO A 322 25.60 -17.00 -1.31
CA PRO A 322 25.13 -18.20 -2.01
C PRO A 322 23.61 -18.42 -1.94
N ARG A 323 22.93 -17.76 -1.00
CA ARG A 323 21.47 -17.83 -0.80
C ARG A 323 20.74 -16.54 -1.16
N LYS A 324 21.30 -15.73 -2.06
CA LYS A 324 20.73 -14.43 -2.44
C LYS A 324 19.30 -14.50 -3.00
N ASN A 325 19.01 -15.51 -3.82
CA ASN A 325 17.71 -15.69 -4.46
C ASN A 325 16.76 -16.59 -3.63
N VAL A 326 17.04 -16.82 -2.34
CA VAL A 326 16.17 -17.63 -1.47
C VAL A 326 15.12 -16.73 -0.85
N LEU A 327 13.92 -16.76 -1.45
CA LEU A 327 12.73 -16.05 -0.98
C LEU A 327 12.21 -16.63 0.34
N ALA A 328 11.91 -15.73 1.27
CA ALA A 328 11.22 -15.99 2.53
C ALA A 328 9.71 -15.72 2.45
N GLN A 329 9.28 -14.85 1.53
CA GLN A 329 7.88 -14.57 1.21
C GLN A 329 7.71 -14.40 -0.29
N ALA A 330 6.68 -15.04 -0.85
CA ALA A 330 6.19 -14.86 -2.21
C ALA A 330 4.66 -15.09 -2.23
N LEU A 331 4.00 -14.63 -3.29
CA LEU A 331 2.62 -15.03 -3.56
C LEU A 331 2.60 -16.52 -3.95
N GLY A 332 1.55 -17.25 -3.55
CA GLY A 332 1.49 -18.70 -3.76
C GLY A 332 2.62 -19.47 -3.07
N ALA A 333 3.27 -20.36 -3.83
CA ALA A 333 4.42 -21.19 -3.46
C ALA A 333 4.27 -21.98 -2.14
N GLY A 334 3.03 -22.31 -1.77
CA GLY A 334 2.74 -23.05 -0.54
C GLY A 334 2.95 -22.25 0.76
N HIS A 335 3.20 -20.94 0.68
CA HIS A 335 3.24 -20.09 1.86
C HIS A 335 1.86 -20.06 2.53
N ARG A 336 1.81 -20.29 3.85
CA ARG A 336 0.54 -20.32 4.61
C ARG A 336 0.07 -18.93 5.04
N TYR A 337 1.01 -18.01 5.22
CA TYR A 337 0.76 -16.66 5.70
C TYR A 337 1.52 -15.67 4.82
N LEU A 338 0.88 -14.53 4.57
CA LEU A 338 1.39 -13.45 3.77
C LEU A 338 1.54 -12.19 4.62
N VAL A 339 2.71 -11.56 4.56
CA VAL A 339 2.95 -10.24 5.15
C VAL A 339 3.49 -9.31 4.07
N PRO A 340 2.62 -8.77 3.20
CA PRO A 340 3.07 -7.81 2.18
C PRO A 340 3.52 -6.52 2.87
N GLN A 341 4.57 -5.91 2.33
CA GLN A 341 4.95 -4.56 2.68
C GLN A 341 4.01 -3.61 1.92
N VAL A 342 3.38 -2.68 2.63
CA VAL A 342 2.56 -1.63 2.04
C VAL A 342 2.98 -0.28 2.58
N GLY A 343 2.83 0.76 1.78
CA GLY A 343 3.14 2.12 2.20
C GLY A 343 2.71 3.17 1.19
N VAL A 344 2.99 4.41 1.54
CA VAL A 344 2.69 5.59 0.74
C VAL A 344 3.87 6.53 0.74
N LEU A 345 4.10 7.17 -0.40
CA LEU A 345 5.10 8.21 -0.61
C LEU A 345 4.43 9.39 -1.29
N ASP A 346 4.71 10.60 -0.82
CA ASP A 346 4.47 11.80 -1.61
C ASP A 346 5.57 11.91 -2.68
N TYR A 347 5.26 12.54 -3.82
CA TYR A 347 6.25 12.77 -4.87
C TYR A 347 6.10 14.15 -5.50
N ASP A 348 7.23 14.70 -5.92
CA ASP A 348 7.32 16.01 -6.55
C ASP A 348 7.50 15.88 -8.08
N PRO A 349 7.18 16.93 -8.85
CA PRO A 349 7.55 17.01 -10.25
C PRO A 349 9.06 16.81 -10.44
N GLY A 350 9.42 15.97 -11.41
CA GLY A 350 10.79 15.54 -11.69
C GLY A 350 11.24 14.30 -10.92
N ASP A 351 10.44 13.79 -9.98
CA ASP A 351 10.73 12.52 -9.30
C ASP A 351 10.59 11.35 -10.27
N CYS A 352 11.48 10.37 -10.11
CA CYS A 352 11.51 9.16 -10.92
C CYS A 352 11.36 7.92 -10.04
N PHE A 353 10.58 6.96 -10.50
CA PHE A 353 10.35 5.69 -9.85
C PHE A 353 10.80 4.56 -10.75
N VAL A 354 11.58 3.63 -10.22
CA VAL A 354 12.06 2.46 -10.95
C VAL A 354 11.55 1.21 -10.26
N MET A 355 10.75 0.41 -10.95
CA MET A 355 10.43 -0.95 -10.54
C MET A 355 11.22 -1.94 -11.38
N CYS A 356 11.81 -2.96 -10.78
CA CYS A 356 12.55 -3.97 -11.52
C CYS A 356 12.59 -5.35 -10.85
N SER A 357 12.84 -6.39 -11.66
CA SER A 357 13.10 -7.77 -11.21
C SER A 357 14.57 -7.98 -10.83
N ASP A 358 14.85 -9.14 -10.23
CA ASP A 358 16.18 -9.50 -9.74
C ASP A 358 17.22 -9.52 -10.87
N GLY A 359 16.84 -9.89 -12.11
CA GLY A 359 17.75 -9.90 -13.26
C GLY A 359 18.29 -8.53 -13.63
N VAL A 360 17.60 -7.43 -13.30
CA VAL A 360 18.14 -6.07 -13.43
C VAL A 360 19.17 -5.80 -12.37
N VAL A 361 18.81 -6.03 -11.10
CA VAL A 361 19.69 -5.75 -9.96
C VAL A 361 20.82 -6.75 -9.84
N ASP A 362 20.81 -7.87 -10.56
CA ASP A 362 21.94 -8.80 -10.66
C ASP A 362 22.98 -8.30 -11.67
N GLY A 363 22.54 -7.73 -12.79
CA GLY A 363 23.41 -7.16 -13.83
C GLY A 363 23.94 -5.76 -13.49
N LEU A 364 23.16 -4.97 -12.74
CA LEU A 364 23.49 -3.58 -12.45
C LEU A 364 23.61 -3.32 -10.95
N TRP A 365 24.58 -2.50 -10.58
CA TRP A 365 24.69 -1.90 -9.26
C TRP A 365 23.70 -0.74 -9.13
N ASP A 366 23.33 -0.38 -7.90
CA ASP A 366 22.35 0.69 -7.64
C ASP A 366 22.73 2.00 -8.36
N ARG A 367 24.03 2.36 -8.38
CA ARG A 367 24.52 3.53 -9.12
C ARG A 367 24.25 3.47 -10.63
N GLY A 368 24.39 2.29 -11.24
CA GLY A 368 24.12 2.11 -12.66
C GLY A 368 22.64 2.23 -12.99
N ILE A 369 21.77 1.74 -12.10
CA ILE A 369 20.32 1.92 -12.21
C ILE A 369 19.97 3.41 -12.12
N GLU A 370 20.54 4.11 -11.13
CA GLU A 370 20.31 5.55 -10.96
C GLU A 370 20.76 6.37 -12.17
N ASP A 371 21.96 6.08 -12.71
CA ASP A 371 22.51 6.82 -13.83
C ASP A 371 21.67 6.65 -15.11
N ILE A 372 21.19 5.43 -15.40
CA ILE A 372 20.30 5.18 -16.55
C ILE A 372 18.93 5.83 -16.32
N ALA A 373 18.36 5.69 -15.13
CA ALA A 373 17.04 6.25 -14.82
C ALA A 373 17.02 7.78 -14.88
N ARG A 374 18.14 8.44 -14.57
CA ARG A 374 18.32 9.90 -14.69
C ARG A 374 18.81 10.36 -16.07
N GLY A 375 18.99 9.45 -17.03
CA GLY A 375 19.53 9.76 -18.35
C GLY A 375 20.98 10.28 -18.34
N ARG A 376 21.77 9.90 -17.32
CA ARG A 376 23.20 10.22 -17.18
C ARG A 376 24.09 9.16 -17.82
N ASP A 377 23.51 8.12 -18.42
CA ASP A 377 24.25 7.04 -19.06
C ASP A 377 24.95 7.48 -20.34
N THR A 378 26.26 7.25 -20.43
CA THR A 378 27.10 7.65 -21.57
C THR A 378 27.37 6.50 -22.55
N THR A 379 26.64 5.39 -22.44
CA THR A 379 26.87 4.16 -23.20
C THR A 379 26.45 4.28 -24.67
N GLY A 380 25.68 5.32 -25.02
CA GLY A 380 25.18 5.53 -26.38
C GLY A 380 24.10 4.52 -26.81
N LEU A 381 23.55 3.74 -25.86
CA LEU A 381 22.42 2.85 -26.13
C LEU A 381 21.20 3.68 -26.52
N GLU A 382 20.56 3.31 -27.63
CA GLU A 382 19.30 3.90 -28.04
C GLU A 382 18.12 3.24 -27.30
N GLY A 383 16.97 3.93 -27.29
CA GLY A 383 15.74 3.43 -26.68
C GLY A 383 15.32 4.18 -25.42
N SER A 384 14.15 3.82 -24.90
CA SER A 384 13.60 4.38 -23.67
C SER A 384 14.45 4.04 -22.44
N PRO A 385 14.34 4.80 -21.33
CA PRO A 385 15.09 4.52 -20.11
C PRO A 385 14.96 3.08 -19.61
N ALA A 386 13.76 2.50 -19.62
CA ALA A 386 13.57 1.09 -19.22
C ALA A 386 14.25 0.10 -20.18
N GLU A 387 14.24 0.37 -21.49
CA GLU A 387 14.94 -0.44 -22.50
C GLU A 387 16.45 -0.43 -22.27
N ARG A 388 17.05 0.75 -22.08
CA ARG A 388 18.47 0.85 -21.79
C ARG A 388 18.84 0.14 -20.49
N LEU A 389 17.99 0.25 -19.47
CA LEU A 389 18.20 -0.40 -18.17
C LEU A 389 18.24 -1.93 -18.31
N VAL A 390 17.24 -2.52 -18.96
CA VAL A 390 17.15 -3.98 -19.14
C VAL A 390 18.24 -4.49 -20.09
N LEU A 391 18.47 -3.82 -21.22
CA LEU A 391 19.51 -4.23 -22.17
C LEU A 391 20.89 -4.23 -21.51
N ARG A 392 21.19 -3.21 -20.70
CA ARG A 392 22.47 -3.15 -19.99
C ARG A 392 22.59 -4.25 -18.94
N ALA A 393 21.55 -4.51 -18.15
CA ALA A 393 21.58 -5.60 -17.18
C ALA A 393 21.76 -6.98 -17.83
N VAL A 394 21.12 -7.21 -18.97
CA VAL A 394 21.26 -8.43 -19.76
C VAL A 394 22.65 -8.55 -20.40
N GLU A 395 23.25 -7.43 -20.81
CA GLU A 395 24.61 -7.40 -21.34
C GLU A 395 25.62 -7.85 -20.27
N GLU A 396 25.54 -7.30 -19.06
CA GLU A 396 26.46 -7.54 -17.95
C GLU A 396 26.30 -8.93 -17.31
N SER A 397 25.06 -9.39 -17.07
CA SER A 397 24.77 -10.70 -16.48
C SER A 397 23.97 -11.59 -17.43
N GLY A 398 22.72 -11.19 -17.73
CA GLY A 398 21.80 -11.92 -18.61
C GLY A 398 21.44 -13.33 -18.16
N ARG A 399 21.77 -13.72 -16.92
CA ARG A 399 21.51 -15.07 -16.38
C ARG A 399 20.06 -15.35 -16.06
N ASP A 400 19.30 -14.29 -15.77
CA ASP A 400 17.87 -14.39 -15.49
C ASP A 400 17.04 -13.51 -16.43
N ASN A 401 15.72 -13.65 -16.31
CA ASN A 401 14.76 -12.70 -16.87
C ASN A 401 14.99 -11.32 -16.26
N ALA A 402 14.88 -10.27 -17.07
CA ALA A 402 15.12 -8.92 -16.63
C ALA A 402 13.98 -8.02 -17.09
N THR A 403 13.33 -7.38 -16.12
CA THR A 403 12.15 -6.54 -16.33
C THR A 403 12.28 -5.26 -15.55
N ALA A 404 11.92 -4.15 -16.20
CA ALA A 404 11.89 -2.86 -15.55
C ALA A 404 10.74 -2.00 -16.03
N VAL A 405 10.22 -1.17 -15.14
CA VAL A 405 9.31 -0.07 -15.42
C VAL A 405 9.88 1.19 -14.77
N ILE A 406 9.97 2.27 -15.55
CA ILE A 406 10.40 3.58 -15.11
C ILE A 406 9.22 4.54 -15.29
N VAL A 407 8.89 5.28 -14.22
CA VAL A 407 7.82 6.27 -14.19
C VAL A 407 8.41 7.60 -13.72
N GLU A 408 8.28 8.64 -14.54
CA GLU A 408 8.69 10.00 -14.25
C GLU A 408 7.44 10.84 -13.97
N ALA A 409 7.41 11.52 -12.83
CA ALA A 409 6.40 12.53 -12.52
C ALA A 409 6.80 13.85 -13.19
N ILE A 410 5.93 14.43 -14.00
CA ILE A 410 6.21 15.64 -14.81
C ILE A 410 5.31 16.79 -14.38
#